data_AF-A0A2M8LBM7-F1
#
_entry.id   AF-A0A2M8LBM7-F1
#
_cell.length_a   1.000
_cell.length_b   1.000
_cell.length_c   1.000
_cell.angle_alpha   90.00
_cell.angle_beta   90.00
_cell.angle_gamma   90.00
#
_symmetry.space_group_name_H-M   'P 1'
#
loop_
_entity.id
_entity.type
_entity.pdbx_description
1 polymer ?
#
loop_
_entity_poly.entity_id
_entity_poly.type
_entity_poly.pdbx_seq_one_letter_code
_entity_poly.pdbx_strand_id
1 'polypeptide(L)' 'MSQDQLIILRNKETGEVYHTRKNKKKVERKIELKKYSKLLRKRIVFKESKK' A
#
# COMPACT_ATOMS: atom_id res chain seq x y z
N MET A 1 4.54 -17.42 12.79
CA MET A 1 3.61 -16.66 11.91
C MET A 1 4.43 -15.73 11.03
N SER A 2 4.60 -16.06 9.74
CA SER A 2 5.49 -15.30 8.84
C SER A 2 4.84 -14.00 8.33
N GLN A 3 5.59 -12.90 8.34
CA GLN A 3 5.21 -11.60 7.74
C GLN A 3 5.71 -11.46 6.29
N ASP A 4 6.11 -12.54 5.62
CA ASP A 4 6.82 -12.46 4.34
C ASP A 4 6.00 -11.83 3.22
N GLN A 5 4.68 -11.84 3.34
CA GLN A 5 3.74 -11.27 2.37
C GLN A 5 3.25 -9.87 2.76
N LEU A 6 3.62 -9.36 3.94
CA LEU A 6 3.17 -8.06 4.44
C LEU A 6 3.86 -6.93 3.69
N ILE A 7 3.07 -5.98 3.21
CA ILE A 7 3.49 -4.84 2.42
C ILE A 7 2.83 -3.57 2.93
N ILE A 8 3.57 -2.48 2.75
CA ILE A 8 3.16 -1.14 3.13
C ILE A 8 2.75 -0.39 1.87
N LEU A 9 1.54 0.14 1.86
CA LEU A 9 1.07 1.09 0.86
C LEU A 9 1.11 2.48 1.48
N ARG A 10 1.89 3.38 0.90
CA ARG A 10 2.07 4.75 1.40
C ARG A 10 1.62 5.76 0.35
N ASN A 11 0.96 6.81 0.81
CA ASN A 11 0.77 8.00 0.01
C ASN A 11 1.89 9.01 0.35
N LYS A 12 2.56 9.54 -0.68
CA LYS A 12 3.64 10.53 -0.50
C LYS A 12 3.12 11.88 0.01
N GLU A 13 1.91 12.25 -0.38
CA GLU A 13 1.34 13.58 -0.07
C GLU A 13 0.77 13.63 1.35
N THR A 14 0.07 12.58 1.77
CA THR A 14 -0.61 12.56 3.08
C THR A 14 0.16 11.82 4.16
N GLY A 15 1.22 11.09 3.82
CA GLY A 15 1.97 10.26 4.76
C GLY A 15 1.20 9.05 5.30
N GLU A 16 -0.06 8.86 4.89
CA GLU A 16 -0.94 7.78 5.34
C GLU A 16 -0.43 6.42 4.87
N VAL A 17 -0.59 5.43 5.73
CA VAL A 17 -0.08 4.08 5.53
C VAL A 17 -1.19 3.05 5.68
N TYR A 18 -1.23 2.13 4.71
CA TYR A 18 -2.01 0.91 4.79
C TYR A 18 -1.09 -0.30 4.83
N HIS A 19 -1.37 -1.21 5.75
CA HIS A 19 -0.75 -2.53 5.77
C HIS A 19 -1.65 -3.51 5.03
N THR A 20 -1.10 -4.14 4.00
CA THR A 20 -1.81 -5.16 3.23
C THR A 20 -0.90 -6.35 2.95
N ARG A 21 -1.45 -7.39 2.33
CA ARG A 21 -0.69 -8.58 1.94
C ARG A 21 -0.65 -8.68 0.42
N LYS A 22 0.51 -9.03 -0.14
CA LYS A 22 0.61 -9.44 -1.54
C LYS A 22 1.31 -10.79 -1.65
N ASN A 23 0.86 -11.60 -2.59
CA ASN A 23 1.56 -12.80 -2.97
C ASN A 23 2.73 -12.44 -3.90
N LYS A 24 3.94 -12.35 -3.34
CA LYS A 24 5.16 -11.99 -4.06
C LYS A 24 5.51 -12.94 -5.22
N LYS A 25 5.02 -14.19 -5.22
CA LYS A 25 5.25 -15.16 -6.31
C LYS A 25 4.37 -14.92 -7.54
N LYS A 26 3.16 -14.39 -7.34
CA LYS A 26 2.20 -14.15 -8.44
C LYS A 26 2.21 -12.69 -8.92
N VAL A 27 2.61 -11.77 -8.06
CA VAL A 27 2.61 -10.34 -8.36
C VAL A 27 4.00 -9.78 -8.11
N GLU A 28 4.78 -9.72 -9.18
CA GLU A 28 6.17 -9.22 -9.18
C GLU A 28 6.22 -7.68 -9.29
N ARG A 29 5.19 -7.06 -9.88
CA ARG A 29 5.09 -5.60 -10.00
C ARG A 29 4.83 -4.91 -8.67
N LYS A 30 5.25 -3.64 -8.59
CA LYS A 30 4.83 -2.73 -7.51
C LYS A 30 3.34 -2.45 -7.64
N ILE A 31 2.63 -2.55 -6.52
CA ILE A 31 1.19 -2.32 -6.50
C ILE A 31 0.90 -0.83 -6.30
N GLU A 32 -0.03 -0.33 -7.10
CA GLU A 32 -0.67 0.98 -6.90
C GLU A 32 -2.17 0.76 -6.72
N LEU A 33 -2.73 1.17 -5.58
CA LEU A 33 -4.16 1.02 -5.29
C LEU A 33 -4.80 2.36 -4.99
N LYS A 34 -5.97 2.62 -5.58
CA LYS A 34 -6.84 3.72 -5.16
C LYS A 34 -7.52 3.36 -3.83
N LYS A 35 -7.15 4.06 -2.76
CA LYS A 35 -7.75 3.91 -1.42
C LYS A 35 -8.22 5.24 -0.90
N TYR A 36 -9.13 5.21 0.06
CA TYR A 36 -9.66 6.42 0.68
C TYR A 36 -8.61 7.04 1.60
N SER A 37 -8.33 8.32 1.42
CA SER A 37 -7.53 9.12 2.36
C SER A 37 -8.46 9.74 3.39
N LYS A 38 -8.16 9.57 4.69
CA LYS A 38 -8.96 10.18 5.76
C LYS A 38 -8.72 11.68 5.84
N LEU A 39 -7.48 12.12 5.57
CA LEU A 39 -7.11 13.54 5.59
C LEU A 39 -7.78 14.33 4.46
N LEU A 40 -7.67 13.84 3.23
CA LEU A 40 -8.21 14.54 2.05
C LEU A 40 -9.69 14.21 1.78
N ARG A 41 -10.25 13.24 2.50
CA ARG A 41 -11.64 12.74 2.35
C ARG A 41 -11.99 12.31 0.92
N LYS A 42 -11.00 11.85 0.16
CA LYS A 42 -11.11 11.46 -1.25
C LYS A 42 -10.33 10.17 -1.50
N ARG A 43 -10.65 9.46 -2.59
CA ARG A 43 -9.88 8.27 -3.01
C ARG A 43 -8.67 8.69 -3.83
N ILE A 44 -7.49 8.31 -3.36
CA ILE A 44 -6.19 8.69 -3.94
C ILE A 44 -5.37 7.43 -4.18
N VAL A 45 -4.39 7.50 -5.08
CA VAL A 45 -3.48 6.39 -5.39
C VAL A 45 -2.43 6.26 -4.28
N PHE A 46 -2.39 5.09 -3.65
CA PHE A 46 -1.35 4.69 -2.71
C PHE A 46 -0.36 3.78 -3.45
N LYS A 47 0.93 4.01 -3.23
CA LYS A 47 2.01 3.25 -3.86
C LYS A 47 2.67 2.35 -2.84
N GLU A 48 3.14 1.20 -3.31
CA GLU A 48 3.92 0.29 -2.49
C GLU A 48 5.24 0.93 -2.03
N SER A 49 5.45 0.95 -0.72
CA SER A 49 6.68 1.36 -0.05
C SER A 49 7.40 0.13 0.48
N LYS A 50 8.73 0.22 0.55
CA LYS A 50 9.51 -0.77 1.31
C LYS A 50 9.09 -0.70 2.78
N LYS A 51 9.14 -1.87 3.44
CA LYS A 51 9.06 -1.98 4.90
C LYS A 51 10.23 -1.23 5.53
#